data_AF-A0A7S1VYB7-F1
#
_entry.id   AF-A0A7S1VYB7-F1
#
_cell.length_a   1.000
_cell.length_b   1.000
_cell.length_c   1.000
_cell.angle_alpha   90.00
_cell.angle_beta   90.00
_cell.angle_gamma   90.00
#
_symmetry.space_group_name_H-M   'P 1'
#
loop_
_entity.id
_entity.type
_entity.pdbx_description
1 polymer ?
#
loop_
_entity_poly.entity_id
_entity_poly.type
_entity_poly.pdbx_seq_one_letter_code
_entity_poly.pdbx_strand_id
1 'polypeptide(L)'
;SLMVGALLFVSHLSGSGSIVSSSETAPCPQEFHKGLEHPMTDPDPNAPWPRVAWLMSFPNSGTSYTMTMTQRISNLTVASNYGKECFLDENNKTVPVHADSPNGPYLLRPLTKEPPERYIITKTHCIGFETGKPPEKYIQTHRTFVKGCARGSRIEGEDKIEGRYDEKV
;
A
#
# COMPACT_ATOMS: atom_id res chain seq x y z
N SER A 1 7.44 -24.83 8.42
CA SER A 1 8.21 -23.56 8.40
C SER A 1 7.69 -22.76 7.22
N LEU A 2 6.84 -21.75 7.46
CA LEU A 2 6.23 -20.96 6.38
C LEU A 2 7.11 -19.72 6.13
N MET A 3 7.58 -19.54 4.89
CA MET A 3 8.30 -18.34 4.47
C MET A 3 7.41 -17.11 4.66
N VAL A 4 7.87 -16.15 5.48
CA VAL A 4 7.26 -14.82 5.61
C VAL A 4 7.94 -13.92 4.58
N GLY A 5 7.28 -13.71 3.44
CA GLY A 5 7.71 -12.73 2.44
C GLY A 5 6.86 -11.46 2.59
N ALA A 6 7.49 -10.35 2.99
CA ALA A 6 6.90 -9.02 2.87
C ALA A 6 7.70 -8.26 1.81
N LEU A 7 7.02 -7.73 0.79
CA LEU A 7 7.64 -6.87 -0.22
C LEU A 7 7.24 -5.42 0.02
N LEU A 8 8.24 -4.52 0.01
CA LEU A 8 8.06 -3.08 0.11
C LEU A 8 8.17 -2.45 -1.29
N PHE A 9 7.17 -1.67 -1.72
CA PHE A 9 7.20 -0.95 -3.00
C PHE A 9 6.92 0.54 -2.79
N VAL A 10 7.56 1.41 -3.56
CA VAL A 10 7.28 2.85 -3.57
C VAL A 10 6.72 3.20 -4.94
N SER A 11 5.48 3.69 -5.00
CA SER A 11 4.86 4.10 -6.27
C SER A 11 4.83 5.63 -6.39
N HIS A 12 5.28 6.17 -7.52
CA HIS A 12 5.13 7.59 -7.88
C HIS A 12 3.99 7.78 -8.90
N LEU A 13 3.28 8.91 -8.84
CA LEU A 13 2.18 9.29 -9.74
C LEU A 13 2.64 9.73 -11.14
N SER A 14 3.88 9.48 -11.52
CA SER A 14 4.36 9.62 -12.90
C SER A 14 4.71 8.23 -13.43
N GLY A 15 4.01 7.81 -14.48
CA GLY A 15 3.95 6.43 -14.94
C GLY A 15 5.32 5.85 -15.28
N SER A 16 5.77 4.87 -14.49
CA SER A 16 6.65 3.73 -14.84
C SER A 16 6.92 2.94 -13.56
N GLY A 17 6.09 1.94 -13.24
CA GLY A 17 6.36 1.04 -12.11
C GLY A 17 7.16 -0.19 -12.56
N SER A 18 8.28 -0.49 -11.91
CA SER A 18 9.05 -1.72 -12.09
C SER A 18 8.95 -2.60 -10.83
N ILE A 19 8.70 -3.90 -11.01
CA ILE A 19 8.62 -4.89 -9.91
C ILE A 19 9.84 -5.79 -9.91
N VAL A 20 10.44 -6.00 -8.73
CA VAL A 20 11.45 -7.05 -8.50
C VAL A 20 10.78 -8.22 -7.79
N SER A 21 10.88 -9.41 -8.38
CA SER A 21 10.51 -10.69 -7.77
C SER A 21 11.78 -11.41 -7.33
N SER A 22 11.90 -11.76 -6.06
CA SER A 22 12.97 -12.64 -5.58
C SER A 22 12.42 -14.05 -5.36
N SER A 23 12.67 -14.94 -6.31
CA SER A 23 12.69 -16.39 -6.07
C SER A 23 14.08 -16.91 -6.42
N GLU A 24 14.77 -17.46 -5.43
CA GLU A 24 16.16 -17.90 -5.52
C GLU A 24 16.35 -19.06 -6.51
N THR A 25 17.22 -18.86 -7.50
CA THR A 25 18.32 -19.75 -7.95
C THR A 25 18.80 -19.28 -9.32
N ALA A 26 19.42 -18.10 -9.39
CA ALA A 26 20.20 -17.69 -10.54
C ALA A 26 21.38 -16.82 -10.08
N PRO A 27 22.60 -17.02 -10.61
CA PRO A 27 23.75 -16.20 -10.27
C PRO A 27 23.44 -14.74 -10.58
N CYS A 28 23.64 -13.88 -9.57
CA CYS A 28 23.30 -12.46 -9.57
C CYS A 28 23.79 -11.77 -10.86
N PRO A 29 22.88 -11.34 -11.76
CA PRO A 29 23.26 -10.50 -12.88
C PRO A 29 23.62 -9.12 -12.32
N GLN A 30 24.88 -8.71 -12.46
CA GLN A 30 25.41 -7.39 -12.07
C GLN A 30 24.95 -6.26 -13.00
N GLU A 31 23.69 -6.26 -13.43
CA GLU A 31 23.06 -5.17 -14.18
C GLU A 31 21.98 -4.54 -13.30
N PHE A 32 22.39 -4.09 -12.11
CA PHE A 32 21.55 -3.41 -11.13
C PHE A 32 21.65 -1.89 -11.33
N HIS A 33 21.33 -1.38 -12.52
CA HIS A 33 21.34 0.05 -12.79
C HIS A 33 20.18 0.49 -13.69
N LYS A 34 19.10 0.95 -13.03
CA LYS A 34 18.27 2.14 -13.31
C LYS A 34 16.88 1.94 -12.68
N GLY A 35 16.65 2.50 -11.49
CA GLY A 35 15.29 2.58 -10.93
C GLY A 35 15.17 2.70 -9.41
N LEU A 36 16.18 2.28 -8.65
CA LEU A 36 16.27 2.64 -7.23
C LEU A 36 16.99 3.99 -7.15
N GLU A 37 16.24 5.06 -7.38
CA GLU A 37 16.63 6.36 -6.84
C GLU A 37 16.87 6.18 -5.32
N HIS A 38 18.00 6.67 -4.85
CA HIS A 38 18.40 6.54 -3.45
C HIS A 38 17.24 7.01 -2.54
N PRO A 39 16.98 6.41 -1.38
CA PRO A 39 15.95 6.89 -0.44
C PRO A 39 16.14 8.33 0.06
N MET A 40 17.20 9.03 -0.39
CA MET A 40 17.41 10.47 -0.17
C MET A 40 17.05 11.35 -1.38
N THR A 41 16.94 10.79 -2.59
CA THR A 41 16.49 11.54 -3.76
C THR A 41 14.99 11.36 -3.86
N ASP A 42 14.27 12.13 -3.05
CA ASP A 42 12.83 12.31 -3.24
C ASP A 42 12.63 13.05 -4.60
N PRO A 43 11.85 12.51 -5.54
CA PRO A 43 11.58 13.18 -6.82
C PRO A 43 10.93 14.56 -6.68
N ASP A 44 10.27 14.82 -5.56
CA ASP A 44 9.61 16.08 -5.22
C ASP A 44 9.69 16.31 -3.70
N PRO A 45 10.75 16.97 -3.21
CA PRO A 45 10.92 17.23 -1.78
C PRO A 45 9.90 18.22 -1.20
N ASN A 46 9.10 18.88 -2.05
CA ASN A 46 8.08 19.85 -1.65
C ASN A 46 6.66 19.27 -1.77
N ALA A 47 6.53 17.96 -1.97
CA ALA A 47 5.22 17.31 -2.04
C ALA A 47 4.42 17.60 -0.75
N PRO A 48 3.18 18.13 -0.85
CA PRO A 48 2.38 18.50 0.32
C PRO A 48 1.87 17.30 1.13
N TRP A 49 2.04 16.08 0.60
CA TRP A 49 1.54 14.85 1.19
C TRP A 49 2.58 13.72 1.05
N PRO A 50 2.62 12.75 1.98
CA PRO A 50 3.55 11.64 1.87
C PRO A 50 3.26 10.75 0.67
N ARG A 51 4.31 10.19 0.10
CA ARG A 51 4.25 9.17 -0.95
C ARG A 51 3.82 7.83 -0.37
N VAL A 52 3.11 7.06 -1.17
CA VAL A 52 2.67 5.71 -0.79
C VAL A 52 3.83 4.72 -0.90
N ALA A 53 4.14 4.06 0.22
CA ALA A 53 5.01 2.90 0.28
C ALA A 53 4.16 1.65 0.58
N TRP A 54 3.88 0.83 -0.43
CA TRP A 54 3.11 -0.39 -0.25
C TRP A 54 3.85 -1.42 0.58
N LEU A 55 3.21 -1.85 1.66
CA LEU A 55 3.51 -3.09 2.37
C LEU A 55 2.64 -4.20 1.79
N MET A 56 3.22 -4.97 0.86
CA MET A 56 2.53 -6.02 0.13
C MET A 56 2.84 -7.38 0.73
N SER A 57 1.80 -8.10 1.15
CA SER A 57 1.92 -9.49 1.58
C SER A 57 0.65 -10.26 1.25
N PHE A 58 0.71 -11.59 1.28
CA PHE A 58 -0.50 -12.40 1.34
C PHE A 58 -1.26 -12.12 2.65
N PRO A 59 -2.60 -12.27 2.67
CA PRO A 59 -3.38 -12.17 3.90
C PRO A 59 -2.81 -13.05 5.01
N ASN A 60 -2.95 -12.62 6.27
CA ASN A 60 -2.45 -13.30 7.47
C ASN A 60 -0.92 -13.48 7.57
N SER A 61 -0.12 -12.70 6.82
CA SER A 61 1.36 -12.77 6.86
C SER A 61 2.02 -11.78 7.84
N GLY A 62 1.26 -11.26 8.81
CA GLY A 62 1.80 -10.38 9.86
C GLY A 62 1.83 -8.88 9.55
N THR A 63 1.21 -8.40 8.47
CA THR A 63 1.19 -6.95 8.14
C THR A 63 0.62 -6.08 9.25
N SER A 64 -0.39 -6.56 9.98
CA SER A 64 -0.96 -5.83 11.12
C SER A 64 0.05 -5.65 12.26
N TYR A 65 0.93 -6.64 12.48
CA TYR A 65 2.02 -6.54 13.45
C TYR A 65 3.05 -5.51 12.98
N THR A 66 3.50 -5.58 11.73
CA THR A 66 4.45 -4.62 11.16
C THR A 66 3.92 -3.19 11.24
N MET A 67 2.67 -2.96 10.84
CA MET A 67 2.02 -1.65 10.96
C MET A 67 1.98 -1.15 12.40
N THR A 68 1.56 -1.99 13.34
CA THR A 68 1.49 -1.63 14.77
C THR A 68 2.87 -1.29 15.32
N MET A 69 3.90 -2.07 14.97
CA MET A 69 5.27 -1.82 15.42
C MET A 69 5.81 -0.52 14.85
N THR A 70 5.62 -0.25 13.55
CA THR A 70 6.00 1.03 12.93
C THR A 70 5.33 2.19 13.66
N GLN A 71 4.02 2.13 13.91
CA GLN A 71 3.29 3.20 14.60
C GLN A 71 3.77 3.43 16.04
N ARG A 72 4.22 2.39 16.72
CA ARG A 72 4.74 2.48 18.10
C ARG A 72 6.13 3.10 18.13
N ILE A 73 7.00 2.73 17.19
CA ILE A 73 8.39 3.19 17.15
C ILE A 73 8.48 4.63 16.63
N SER A 74 7.77 4.96 15.56
CA SER A 74 7.83 6.32 14.98
C SER A 74 6.91 7.32 15.68
N ASN A 75 5.96 6.82 16.48
CA ASN A 75 4.80 7.54 16.97
C ASN A 75 3.87 8.13 15.87
N LEU A 76 4.12 7.84 14.59
CA LEU A 76 3.33 8.33 13.45
C LEU A 76 2.27 7.32 13.02
N THR A 77 1.30 7.73 12.23
CA THR A 77 0.31 6.82 11.64
C THR A 77 0.83 6.11 10.40
N VAL A 78 0.10 5.09 9.98
CA VAL A 78 0.30 4.34 8.73
C VAL A 78 -1.03 4.31 7.99
N ALA A 79 -1.06 3.77 6.78
CA ALA A 79 -2.26 3.70 5.98
C ALA A 79 -2.63 2.26 5.58
N SER A 80 -3.87 2.10 5.15
CA SER A 80 -4.40 0.86 4.58
C SER A 80 -5.30 1.19 3.40
N ASN A 81 -5.31 0.33 2.38
CA ASN A 81 -6.33 0.39 1.34
C ASN A 81 -7.71 -0.09 1.84
N TYR A 82 -7.75 -0.70 3.03
CA TYR A 82 -8.94 -1.32 3.58
C TYR A 82 -9.52 -0.46 4.71
N GLY A 83 -10.45 0.42 4.36
CA GLY A 83 -11.08 1.36 5.30
C GLY A 83 -11.71 0.71 6.54
N LYS A 84 -12.17 -0.55 6.44
CA LYS A 84 -12.67 -1.33 7.59
C LYS A 84 -11.62 -1.57 8.68
N GLU A 85 -10.34 -1.49 8.34
CA GLU A 85 -9.23 -1.63 9.28
C GLU A 85 -8.86 -0.30 9.94
N CYS A 86 -9.35 0.81 9.40
CA CYS A 86 -9.02 2.17 9.81
C CYS A 86 -10.00 2.70 10.85
N PHE A 87 -9.51 3.65 11.65
CA PHE A 87 -10.33 4.40 12.57
C PHE A 87 -11.06 5.50 11.79
N LEU A 88 -12.32 5.71 12.14
CA LEU A 88 -13.16 6.73 11.51
C LEU A 88 -12.88 8.10 12.13
N ASP A 89 -13.16 9.15 11.38
CA ASP A 89 -13.22 10.52 11.88
C ASP A 89 -14.50 10.78 12.69
N GLU A 90 -14.68 12.03 13.11
CA GLU A 90 -15.87 12.50 13.83
C GLU A 90 -17.18 12.37 13.01
N ASN A 91 -17.08 12.25 11.68
CA ASN A 91 -18.20 12.09 10.77
C ASN A 91 -18.48 10.61 10.42
N ASN A 92 -17.86 9.65 11.13
CA ASN A 92 -17.91 8.23 10.82
C ASN A 92 -17.41 7.90 9.40
N LYS A 93 -16.34 8.57 8.95
CA LYS A 93 -15.71 8.34 7.65
C LYS A 93 -14.24 7.96 7.77
N THR A 94 -13.77 7.15 6.84
CA THR A 94 -12.34 6.91 6.69
C THR A 94 -11.65 8.13 6.10
N VAL A 95 -10.52 8.54 6.67
CA VAL A 95 -9.76 9.72 6.23
C VAL A 95 -8.72 9.31 5.18
N PRO A 96 -8.78 9.83 3.94
CA PRO A 96 -7.77 9.54 2.92
C PRO A 96 -6.44 10.20 3.27
N VAL A 97 -5.33 9.58 2.85
CA VAL A 97 -3.98 10.15 2.95
C VAL A 97 -3.86 11.42 2.09
N HIS A 98 -4.46 11.37 0.89
CA HIS A 98 -4.41 12.41 -0.11
C HIS A 98 -5.78 13.03 -0.30
N ALA A 99 -5.89 14.35 -0.18
CA ALA A 99 -7.17 15.05 -0.32
C ALA A 99 -7.78 14.90 -1.74
N ASP A 100 -6.94 14.74 -2.76
CA ASP A 100 -7.32 14.54 -4.16
C ASP A 100 -7.60 13.07 -4.54
N SER A 101 -7.41 12.12 -3.60
CA SER A 101 -7.73 10.71 -3.80
C SER A 101 -8.69 10.20 -2.71
N PRO A 102 -10.00 10.47 -2.84
CA PRO A 102 -10.99 10.03 -1.84
C PRO A 102 -11.13 8.50 -1.77
N ASN A 103 -10.62 7.79 -2.78
CA ASN A 103 -10.62 6.33 -2.85
C ASN A 103 -9.38 5.68 -2.22
N GLY A 104 -8.59 6.47 -1.48
CA GLY A 104 -7.57 6.01 -0.55
C GLY A 104 -6.16 6.40 -0.97
N PRO A 105 -5.14 5.73 -0.40
CA PRO A 105 -5.21 4.92 0.82
C PRO A 105 -5.70 5.72 2.03
N TYR A 106 -6.08 5.08 3.12
CA TYR A 106 -6.70 5.72 4.29
C TYR A 106 -5.82 5.63 5.53
N LEU A 107 -5.80 6.70 6.34
CA LEU A 107 -5.06 6.74 7.61
C LEU A 107 -5.64 5.75 8.63
N LEU A 108 -4.78 4.98 9.29
CA LEU A 108 -5.20 3.96 10.27
C LEU A 108 -5.69 4.59 11.60
N ARG A 109 -5.12 5.73 11.98
CA ARG A 109 -5.35 6.45 13.25
C ARG A 109 -5.42 7.97 13.05
N PRO A 110 -6.36 8.49 12.23
CA PRO A 110 -6.38 9.91 11.83
C PRO A 110 -6.58 10.89 13.00
N LEU A 111 -7.22 10.47 14.09
CA LEU A 111 -7.52 11.35 15.23
C LEU A 111 -6.44 11.37 16.33
N THR A 112 -5.46 10.47 16.28
CA THR A 112 -4.51 10.28 17.39
C THR A 112 -3.04 10.29 16.97
N LYS A 113 -2.74 10.23 15.67
CA LYS A 113 -1.39 10.16 15.14
C LYS A 113 -1.30 10.90 13.80
N GLU A 114 -0.30 11.76 13.67
CA GLU A 114 0.02 12.46 12.43
C GLU A 114 0.60 11.51 11.36
N PRO A 115 0.37 11.78 10.07
CA PRO A 115 1.06 11.10 8.98
C PRO A 115 2.55 11.47 8.94
N PRO A 116 3.42 10.56 8.45
CA PRO A 116 4.81 10.90 8.15
C PRO A 116 4.88 11.94 7.03
N GLU A 117 5.96 12.73 7.01
CA GLU A 117 6.13 13.80 6.01
C GLU A 117 6.42 13.26 4.60
N ARG A 118 7.20 12.17 4.49
CA ARG A 118 7.75 11.73 3.19
C ARG A 118 7.14 10.46 2.64
N TYR A 119 7.10 9.39 3.43
CA TYR A 119 6.62 8.09 2.99
C TYR A 119 5.69 7.49 4.02
N ILE A 120 4.49 7.13 3.60
CA ILE A 120 3.52 6.43 4.43
C ILE A 120 3.45 4.97 4.03
N ILE A 121 3.68 4.10 5.00
CA ILE A 121 3.51 2.66 4.79
C ILE A 121 2.02 2.38 4.63
N THR A 122 1.65 1.76 3.51
CA THR A 122 0.27 1.46 3.15
C THR A 122 0.11 -0.05 2.97
N LYS A 123 -0.73 -0.66 3.78
CA LYS A 123 -1.06 -2.08 3.61
C LYS A 123 -1.93 -2.31 2.38
N THR A 124 -1.55 -3.30 1.59
CA THR A 124 -2.35 -3.87 0.50
C THR A 124 -2.03 -5.35 0.33
N HIS A 125 -3.03 -6.15 0.01
CA HIS A 125 -2.90 -7.56 -0.34
C HIS A 125 -3.00 -7.80 -1.85
N CYS A 126 -3.20 -6.73 -2.63
CA CYS A 126 -3.46 -6.79 -4.07
C CYS A 126 -4.61 -7.77 -4.39
N ILE A 127 -4.60 -8.31 -5.61
CA ILE A 127 -5.51 -9.36 -6.07
C ILE A 127 -4.73 -10.65 -6.31
N GLY A 128 -5.42 -11.70 -6.72
CA GLY A 128 -4.80 -12.99 -7.02
C GLY A 128 -4.71 -13.93 -5.81
N PHE A 129 -5.39 -13.57 -4.71
CA PHE A 129 -5.60 -14.44 -3.56
C PHE A 129 -7.10 -14.59 -3.34
N GLU A 130 -7.65 -15.77 -3.62
CA GLU A 130 -9.04 -16.11 -3.30
C GLU A 130 -9.14 -17.60 -2.98
N THR A 131 -9.59 -17.94 -1.77
CA THR A 131 -9.72 -19.34 -1.33
C THR A 131 -10.94 -19.98 -1.99
N GLY A 132 -10.78 -21.20 -2.52
CA GLY A 132 -11.89 -21.97 -3.10
C GLY A 132 -12.35 -21.51 -4.49
N LYS A 133 -11.51 -20.79 -5.22
CA LYS A 133 -11.77 -20.37 -6.61
C LYS A 133 -10.88 -21.10 -7.61
N PRO A 134 -11.31 -21.20 -8.88
CA PRO A 134 -10.54 -21.87 -9.92
C PRO A 134 -9.29 -21.06 -10.31
N PRO A 135 -8.30 -21.70 -10.98
CA PRO A 135 -6.99 -21.11 -11.27
C PRO A 135 -6.98 -19.75 -11.93
N GLU A 136 -7.95 -19.49 -12.78
CA GLU A 136 -8.08 -18.26 -13.55
C GLU A 136 -8.34 -17.04 -12.65
N LYS A 137 -8.75 -17.25 -11.38
CA LYS A 137 -8.95 -16.17 -10.40
C LYS A 137 -7.67 -15.77 -9.66
N TYR A 138 -6.69 -16.66 -9.53
CA TYR A 138 -5.41 -16.35 -8.89
C TYR A 138 -4.25 -16.12 -9.87
N ILE A 139 -4.35 -16.59 -11.11
CA ILE A 139 -3.37 -16.26 -12.15
C ILE A 139 -3.58 -14.81 -12.59
N GLN A 140 -2.58 -13.96 -12.32
CA GLN A 140 -2.61 -12.54 -12.65
C GLN A 140 -1.43 -12.18 -13.55
N THR A 141 -1.67 -11.31 -14.52
CA THR A 141 -0.58 -10.62 -15.22
C THR A 141 0.03 -9.59 -14.29
N HIS A 142 1.29 -9.19 -14.54
CA HIS A 142 1.92 -8.07 -13.84
C HIS A 142 1.01 -6.82 -13.81
N ARG A 143 0.40 -6.48 -14.95
CA ARG A 143 -0.47 -5.31 -15.07
C ARG A 143 -1.75 -5.44 -14.24
N THR A 144 -2.40 -6.60 -14.25
CA THR A 144 -3.62 -6.81 -13.48
C THR A 144 -3.33 -6.85 -11.99
N PHE A 145 -2.20 -7.45 -11.59
CA PHE A 145 -1.74 -7.48 -10.21
C PHE A 145 -1.53 -6.07 -9.64
N VAL A 146 -0.73 -5.23 -10.30
CA VAL A 146 -0.47 -3.84 -9.87
C VAL A 146 -1.74 -3.01 -9.80
N LYS A 147 -2.61 -3.11 -10.81
CA LYS A 147 -3.93 -2.45 -10.77
C LYS A 147 -4.77 -2.92 -9.60
N GLY A 148 -4.69 -4.20 -9.26
CA GLY A 148 -5.34 -4.77 -8.09
C GLY A 148 -4.77 -4.26 -6.76
N CYS A 149 -3.47 -3.97 -6.70
CA CYS A 149 -2.84 -3.37 -5.52
C CYS A 149 -3.38 -1.97 -5.21
N ALA A 150 -3.87 -1.24 -6.22
CA ALA A 150 -4.48 0.07 -6.04
C ALA A 150 -5.96 0.05 -5.65
N ARG A 151 -6.58 -1.14 -5.58
CA ARG A 151 -7.96 -1.29 -5.11
C ARG A 151 -8.02 -1.14 -3.59
N GLY A 152 -9.10 -0.51 -3.14
CA GLY A 152 -9.41 -0.33 -1.75
C GLY A 152 -10.90 -0.16 -1.52
N SER A 153 -11.26 0.11 -0.27
CA SER A 153 -12.63 0.47 0.10
C SER A 153 -12.63 1.47 1.24
N ARG A 154 -13.47 2.49 1.17
CA ARG A 154 -13.75 3.43 2.27
C ARG A 154 -15.00 3.04 3.03
N ILE A 155 -15.11 3.58 4.25
CA ILE A 155 -16.33 3.57 5.04
C ILE A 155 -16.89 4.99 5.06
N GLU A 156 -18.18 5.14 4.79
CA GLU A 156 -18.95 6.36 5.02
C GLU A 156 -20.23 6.03 5.78
N GLY A 157 -20.29 6.36 7.07
CA GLY A 157 -21.39 5.90 7.92
C GLY A 157 -21.38 4.37 8.01
N GLU A 158 -22.48 3.74 7.57
CA GLU A 158 -22.61 2.28 7.53
C GLU A 158 -22.17 1.68 6.18
N ASP A 159 -21.93 2.50 5.16
CA ASP A 159 -21.66 2.05 3.80
C ASP A 159 -20.18 1.72 3.59
N LYS A 160 -19.94 0.57 2.94
CA LYS A 160 -18.63 0.22 2.37
C LYS A 160 -18.64 0.57 0.88
N ILE A 161 -17.79 1.52 0.49
CA ILE A 161 -17.67 1.97 -0.90
C ILE A 161 -16.35 1.46 -1.47
N GLU A 162 -16.39 0.68 -2.54
CA GLU A 162 -15.18 0.21 -3.23
C GLU A 162 -14.67 1.24 -4.23
N GLY A 163 -13.35 1.32 -4.38
CA GLY A 163 -12.73 2.28 -5.26
C GLY A 163 -11.28 1.94 -5.55
N ARG A 164 -10.65 2.81 -6.33
CA ARG A 164 -9.25 2.73 -6.68
C ARG A 164 -8.57 4.06 -6.44
N TYR A 165 -7.45 4.04 -5.75
CA TYR A 165 -6.79 5.27 -5.36
C TYR A 165 -5.96 5.89 -6.50
N ASP A 166 -5.64 5.10 -7.54
CA ASP A 166 -4.95 5.57 -8.74
C ASP A 166 -5.89 6.21 -9.78
N GLU A 167 -7.20 6.20 -9.52
CA GLU A 167 -8.20 6.90 -10.32
C GLU A 167 -8.34 8.33 -9.79
N LYS A 168 -7.85 9.31 -10.56
CA LYS A 168 -8.03 10.73 -10.25
C LYS A 168 -9.50 11.12 -10.44
N VAL A 169 -10.01 11.95 -9.55
CA VAL A 169 -11.31 12.65 -9.69
C VAL A 169 -11.15 13.82 -10.66
#